data_AF-A0A367IQ46-F1
#
_entry.id   AF-A0A367IQ46-F1
#
_cell.length_a   1.000
_cell.length_b   1.000
_cell.length_c   1.000
_cell.angle_alpha   90.00
_cell.angle_beta   90.00
_cell.angle_gamma   90.00
#
_symmetry.space_group_name_H-M   'P 1'
#
loop_
_entity.id
_entity.type
_entity.pdbx_description
1 polymer ?
#
loop_
_entity_poly.entity_id
_entity_poly.type
_entity_poly.pdbx_seq_one_letter_code
_entity_poly.pdbx_strand_id
1 'polypeptide(L)'
;CQYEHFIIAPDDPAWKSRFTTDELKEIRSKNPNPLPPCSDTLLNYLNTFTDLKTVDELIKQTRKCHFDFDREFDLDWAKQSMQSALRLFKIRRILYFVDTAFDNVSIDM
;
A
#
# COMPACT_ATOMS: atom_id res chain seq x y z
N CYS A 1 -11.35 4.92 -23.61
CA CYS A 1 -11.57 4.32 -22.28
C CYS A 1 -11.33 2.83 -22.36
N GLN A 2 -10.08 2.40 -22.23
CA GLN A 2 -9.68 1.00 -22.16
C GLN A 2 -8.75 0.93 -20.95
N TYR A 3 -8.76 -0.20 -20.23
CA TYR A 3 -7.83 -0.55 -19.15
C TYR A 3 -8.21 -0.11 -17.73
N GLU A 4 -9.35 -0.58 -17.22
CA GLU A 4 -9.45 -0.95 -15.79
C GLU A 4 -9.31 -2.48 -15.71
N HIS A 5 -8.07 -2.96 -15.64
CA HIS A 5 -7.79 -4.37 -15.35
C HIS A 5 -7.81 -4.56 -13.84
N PHE A 6 -8.92 -5.05 -13.30
CA PHE A 6 -8.98 -5.46 -11.91
C PHE A 6 -8.13 -6.70 -11.70
N ILE A 7 -7.11 -6.58 -10.85
CA ILE A 7 -6.29 -7.71 -10.42
C ILE A 7 -7.06 -8.44 -9.33
N ILE A 8 -7.80 -9.47 -9.71
CA ILE A 8 -8.47 -10.38 -8.78
C ILE A 8 -7.53 -11.58 -8.56
N ALA A 9 -7.21 -11.88 -7.31
CA ALA A 9 -6.54 -13.10 -6.92
C ALA A 9 -7.60 -14.17 -6.59
N PRO A 10 -8.03 -15.02 -7.53
CA PRO A 10 -9.21 -15.90 -7.34
C PRO A 10 -9.01 -17.00 -6.29
N ASP A 11 -7.79 -17.14 -5.76
CA ASP A 11 -7.46 -18.08 -4.70
C ASP A 11 -7.52 -17.45 -3.30
N ASP A 12 -7.65 -16.12 -3.21
CA ASP A 12 -7.83 -15.42 -1.94
C ASP A 12 -9.21 -15.80 -1.33
N PRO A 13 -9.24 -16.35 -0.10
CA PRO A 13 -10.47 -16.70 0.59
C PRO A 13 -11.50 -15.58 0.70
N ALA A 14 -11.07 -14.31 0.68
CA ALA A 14 -11.95 -13.14 0.74
C ALA A 14 -13.01 -13.16 -0.38
N TRP A 15 -12.68 -13.71 -1.55
CA TRP A 15 -13.57 -13.75 -2.71
C TRP A 15 -14.64 -14.84 -2.64
N LYS A 16 -14.50 -15.85 -1.77
CA LYS A 16 -15.49 -16.94 -1.60
C LYS A 16 -16.86 -16.44 -1.12
N SER A 17 -16.90 -15.27 -0.50
CA SER A 17 -18.15 -14.63 -0.06
C SER A 17 -18.75 -13.69 -1.11
N ARG A 18 -18.00 -13.39 -2.18
CA ARG A 18 -18.35 -12.39 -3.21
C ARG A 18 -18.65 -13.01 -4.56
N PHE A 19 -18.08 -14.17 -4.85
CA PHE A 19 -18.25 -14.90 -6.11
C PHE A 19 -18.69 -16.33 -5.84
N THR A 20 -19.46 -16.87 -6.78
CA THR A 20 -19.79 -18.29 -6.84
C THR A 20 -18.55 -19.11 -7.23
N THR A 21 -18.63 -20.43 -7.00
CA THR A 21 -17.54 -21.35 -7.35
C THR A 21 -17.30 -21.37 -8.87
N ASP A 22 -18.35 -21.26 -9.67
CA ASP A 22 -18.26 -21.25 -11.14
C ASP A 22 -17.65 -19.95 -11.67
N GLU A 23 -18.00 -18.80 -11.09
CA GLU A 23 -17.38 -17.51 -11.44
C GLU A 23 -15.89 -17.48 -11.08
N LEU A 24 -15.50 -17.99 -9.90
CA LEU A 24 -14.08 -18.12 -9.54
C LEU A 24 -13.33 -19.06 -10.50
N LYS A 25 -13.98 -20.13 -10.95
CA LYS A 25 -13.42 -21.06 -11.94
C LYS A 25 -13.25 -20.39 -13.29
N GLU A 26 -14.20 -19.56 -13.73
CA GLU A 26 -14.06 -18.75 -14.94
C GLU A 26 -12.89 -17.77 -14.83
N ILE A 27 -12.78 -17.04 -13.72
CA ILE A 27 -11.68 -16.08 -13.49
C ILE A 27 -10.33 -16.78 -13.54
N ARG A 28 -10.20 -17.96 -12.93
CA ARG A 28 -8.97 -18.80 -13.00
C ARG A 28 -8.66 -19.30 -14.40
N SER A 29 -9.69 -19.51 -15.23
CA SER A 29 -9.51 -20.01 -16.60
C SER A 29 -8.98 -18.96 -17.56
N LYS A 30 -9.12 -17.66 -17.23
CA LYS A 30 -8.52 -16.58 -18.01
C LYS A 30 -7.03 -16.55 -17.74
N ASN A 31 -6.23 -16.53 -18.81
CA ASN A 31 -4.78 -16.41 -18.68
C ASN A 31 -4.43 -15.16 -17.86
N PRO A 32 -3.73 -15.30 -16.73
CA PRO A 32 -3.29 -14.15 -15.97
C PRO A 32 -2.34 -13.35 -16.87
N ASN A 33 -2.63 -12.06 -17.01
CA ASN A 33 -1.67 -11.16 -17.63
C ASN A 33 -0.46 -11.10 -16.70
N PRO A 34 0.76 -11.42 -17.18
CA PRO A 34 1.95 -11.28 -16.36
C PRO A 34 2.05 -9.81 -15.93
N LEU A 35 2.39 -9.60 -14.66
CA LEU A 35 2.70 -8.26 -14.19
C LEU A 35 3.87 -7.71 -15.02
N PRO A 36 3.84 -6.44 -15.41
CA PRO A 36 4.99 -5.83 -16.06
C PRO A 36 6.21 -5.93 -15.13
N PRO A 37 7.42 -6.14 -15.67
CA PRO A 37 8.63 -6.14 -14.87
C PRO A 37 8.79 -4.78 -14.17
N CYS A 38 9.21 -4.81 -12.90
CA CYS A 38 9.55 -3.59 -12.18
C CYS A 38 10.73 -2.90 -12.88
N SER A 39 10.59 -1.62 -13.21
CA SER A 39 11.68 -0.87 -13.84
C SER A 39 12.84 -0.70 -12.88
N ASP A 40 14.07 -0.72 -13.40
CA ASP A 40 15.28 -0.49 -12.57
C ASP A 40 15.22 0.86 -11.86
N THR A 41 14.62 1.88 -12.50
CA THR A 41 14.41 3.20 -11.91
C THR A 41 13.51 3.13 -10.67
N LEU A 42 12.38 2.43 -10.76
CA LEU A 42 11.47 2.23 -9.62
C LEU A 42 12.16 1.42 -8.52
N LEU A 43 12.85 0.34 -8.90
CA LEU A 43 13.57 -0.50 -7.94
C LEU A 43 14.65 0.29 -7.20
N ASN A 44 15.44 1.09 -7.92
CA ASN A 44 16.46 1.96 -7.34
C ASN A 44 15.86 2.99 -6.39
N TYR A 45 14.72 3.61 -6.76
CA TYR A 45 13.99 4.51 -5.87
C TYR A 45 13.56 3.81 -4.58
N LEU A 46 12.93 2.63 -4.69
CA LEU A 46 12.48 1.85 -3.53
C LEU A 46 13.65 1.41 -2.64
N ASN A 47 14.79 1.07 -3.24
CA ASN A 47 15.99 0.71 -2.50
C ASN A 47 16.56 1.87 -1.66
N THR A 48 16.21 3.13 -1.97
CA THR A 48 16.64 4.27 -1.13
C THR A 48 16.01 4.28 0.26
N PHE A 49 15.01 3.44 0.51
CA PHE A 49 14.33 3.33 1.80
C PHE A 49 14.82 2.16 2.65
N THR A 50 15.54 1.19 2.07
CA THR A 50 15.89 -0.09 2.72
C THR A 50 16.72 0.08 3.99
N ASP A 51 17.59 1.08 4.04
CA ASP A 51 18.49 1.31 5.18
C ASP A 51 17.92 2.29 6.23
N LEU A 52 16.72 2.85 6.01
CA LEU A 52 16.11 3.84 6.89
C LEU A 52 15.42 3.16 8.08
N LYS A 53 15.76 3.58 9.30
CA LYS A 53 15.33 2.87 10.52
C LYS A 53 14.18 3.55 11.26
N THR A 54 13.95 4.83 10.99
CA THR A 54 12.94 5.62 11.69
C THR A 54 11.86 6.13 10.75
N VAL A 55 10.65 6.30 11.28
CA VAL A 55 9.51 6.86 10.54
C VAL A 55 9.81 8.28 10.04
N ASP A 56 10.56 9.07 10.79
CA ASP A 56 10.89 10.44 10.39
C ASP A 56 11.94 10.47 9.28
N GLU A 57 12.89 9.53 9.24
CA GLU A 57 13.79 9.33 8.10
C GLU A 57 13.02 8.95 6.84
N LEU A 58 12.08 8.00 6.95
CA LEU A 58 11.20 7.60 5.84
C LEU A 58 10.41 8.82 5.31
N ILE A 59 9.80 9.61 6.19
CA ILE A 59 9.07 10.82 5.81
C ILE A 59 9.98 11.82 5.13
N LYS A 60 11.17 12.07 5.68
CA LYS A 60 12.14 12.98 5.08
C LYS A 60 12.54 12.52 3.69
N GLN A 61 12.77 11.22 3.50
CA GLN A 61 13.12 10.64 2.21
C GLN A 61 12.00 10.79 1.17
N THR A 62 10.74 10.50 1.52
CA THR A 62 9.60 10.70 0.60
C THR A 62 9.41 12.16 0.16
N ARG A 63 9.87 13.13 0.96
CA ARG A 63 9.75 14.56 0.66
C ARG A 63 10.87 15.12 -0.22
N LYS A 64 12.00 14.43 -0.35
CA LYS A 64 13.16 14.92 -1.13
C LYS A 64 12.91 14.90 -2.64
N CYS A 65 12.13 13.93 -3.11
CA CYS A 65 11.93 13.72 -4.53
C CYS A 65 10.64 14.38 -5.01
N HIS A 66 10.73 15.11 -6.11
CA HIS A 66 9.59 15.58 -6.88
C HIS A 66 9.61 14.86 -8.23
N PHE A 67 8.51 14.23 -8.58
CA PHE A 67 8.37 13.46 -9.80
C PHE A 67 7.27 14.12 -10.62
N ASP A 68 7.49 14.20 -11.92
CA ASP A 68 6.47 14.65 -12.86
C ASP A 68 5.47 13.50 -13.08
N PHE A 69 4.22 13.67 -12.66
CA PHE A 69 3.19 12.63 -12.77
C PHE A 69 3.02 12.09 -14.19
N ASP A 70 3.12 12.96 -15.21
CA ASP A 70 2.88 12.56 -16.60
C ASP A 70 4.06 11.79 -17.20
N ARG A 71 5.27 11.92 -16.62
CA ARG A 71 6.51 11.32 -17.14
C ARG A 71 7.06 10.21 -16.27
N GLU A 72 6.85 10.30 -14.97
CA GLU A 72 7.42 9.47 -13.91
C GLU A 72 6.32 8.91 -13.01
N PHE A 73 5.20 8.53 -13.61
CA PHE A 73 4.00 8.05 -12.94
C PHE A 73 4.29 7.02 -11.85
N ASP A 74 5.08 5.99 -12.16
CA ASP A 74 5.40 4.90 -11.22
C ASP A 74 6.11 5.42 -9.95
N LEU A 75 6.99 6.41 -10.11
CA LEU A 75 7.75 7.00 -9.01
C LEU A 75 6.88 7.93 -8.16
N ASP A 76 6.03 8.75 -8.80
CA ASP A 76 5.06 9.57 -8.07
C ASP A 76 4.07 8.68 -7.31
N TRP A 77 3.51 7.67 -7.97
CA TRP A 77 2.60 6.71 -7.34
C TRP A 77 3.24 6.00 -6.14
N ALA A 78 4.48 5.52 -6.27
CA ALA A 78 5.20 4.87 -5.17
C ALA A 78 5.42 5.82 -4.00
N LYS A 79 5.83 7.07 -4.27
CA LYS A 79 5.99 8.12 -3.27
C LYS A 79 4.68 8.41 -2.53
N GLN A 80 3.58 8.64 -3.25
CA GLN A 80 2.27 8.94 -2.67
C GLN A 80 1.76 7.76 -1.82
N SER A 81 1.99 6.54 -2.28
CA SER A 81 1.64 5.31 -1.56
C SER A 81 2.41 5.20 -0.25
N MET A 82 3.73 5.44 -0.26
CA MET A 82 4.55 5.46 0.96
C MET A 82 4.10 6.56 1.93
N GLN A 83 3.84 7.77 1.44
CA GLN A 83 3.36 8.87 2.28
C GLN A 83 2.01 8.56 2.93
N SER A 84 1.10 7.94 2.19
CA SER A 84 -0.20 7.51 2.70
C SER A 84 -0.05 6.43 3.77
N ALA A 85 0.80 5.43 3.55
CA ALA A 85 1.09 4.39 4.52
C ALA A 85 1.71 4.96 5.82
N LEU A 86 2.68 5.87 5.71
CA LEU A 86 3.32 6.53 6.85
C LEU A 86 2.31 7.40 7.64
N ARG A 87 1.40 8.08 6.96
CA ARG A 87 0.32 8.84 7.59
C ARG A 87 -0.62 7.92 8.38
N LEU A 88 -1.04 6.82 7.77
CA LEU A 88 -1.88 5.81 8.43
C LEU A 88 -1.19 5.21 9.66
N PHE A 89 0.10 4.90 9.55
CA PHE A 89 0.90 4.40 10.67
C PHE A 89 0.93 5.41 11.83
N LYS A 90 1.19 6.68 11.56
CA LYS A 90 1.18 7.74 12.59
C LYS A 90 -0.18 7.86 13.26
N ILE A 91 -1.28 7.86 12.50
CA ILE A 91 -2.63 7.93 13.05
C ILE A 91 -2.92 6.73 13.95
N ARG A 92 -2.63 5.51 13.50
CA ARG A 92 -2.85 4.30 14.30
C ARG A 92 -2.02 4.29 15.59
N ARG A 93 -0.78 4.78 15.53
CA ARG A 93 0.08 4.87 16.72
C ARG A 93 -0.44 5.88 17.73
N ILE A 94 -1.00 7.01 17.27
CA ILE A 94 -1.64 8.01 18.13
C ILE A 94 -2.91 7.43 18.75
N LEU A 95 -3.77 6.80 17.97
CA LEU A 95 -4.99 6.17 18.48
C LEU A 95 -4.67 5.11 19.53
N TYR A 96 -3.72 4.21 19.25
CA TYR A 96 -3.27 3.22 20.23
C TYR A 96 -2.73 3.85 21.52
N PHE A 97 -1.96 4.93 21.41
CA PHE A 97 -1.46 5.66 22.58
C PHE A 97 -2.59 6.29 23.38
N VAL A 98 -3.58 6.90 22.73
CA VAL A 98 -4.76 7.47 23.39
C VAL A 98 -5.53 6.37 24.10
N ASP A 99 -5.88 5.29 23.41
CA ASP A 99 -6.62 4.15 23.99
C ASP A 99 -5.87 3.60 25.22
N THR A 100 -4.57 3.30 25.09
CA THR A 100 -3.78 2.77 26.21
C THR A 100 -3.50 3.76 27.35
N ALA A 101 -3.40 5.06 27.06
CA ALA A 101 -3.17 6.08 28.08
C ALA A 101 -4.43 6.38 28.90
N PHE A 102 -5.62 6.25 28.30
CA PHE A 102 -6.89 6.54 28.97
C PHE A 102 -7.59 5.29 29.54
N ASP A 103 -7.25 4.08 29.09
CA ASP A 103 -7.71 2.82 29.70
C ASP A 103 -7.14 2.60 31.13
N ASN A 104 -6.03 3.27 31.49
CA ASN A 104 -5.42 3.20 32.82
C ASN A 104 -5.95 4.25 33.81
N VAL A 105 -6.97 5.03 33.43
CA VAL A 105 -7.63 5.96 34.35
C VAL A 105 -8.91 5.31 34.85
N SER A 106 -8.80 4.48 35.90
CA SER A 106 -9.95 4.18 36.76
C SER A 106 -10.31 5.49 37.45
N ILE A 107 -11.30 6.21 36.92
CA ILE A 107 -11.95 7.27 37.66
C ILE A 107 -12.87 6.54 38.65
N ASP A 108 -12.30 6.13 39.78
CA ASP A 108 -13.08 5.81 40.97
C ASP A 108 -13.80 7.10 41.37
N MET A 109 -15.09 7.17 41.02
CA MET A 109 -16.01 8.23 41.44
C MET A 109 -16.74 7.79 42.71
#